data_AF-A0A931XZF0-F1
#
_entry.id   AF-A0A931XZF0-F1
#
_cell.length_a   1.000
_cell.length_b   1.000
_cell.length_c   1.000
_cell.angle_alpha   90.00
_cell.angle_beta   90.00
_cell.angle_gamma   90.00
#
_symmetry.space_group_name_H-M   'P 1'
#
loop_
_entity.id
_entity.type
_entity.pdbx_description
1 polymer ?
#
loop_
_entity_poly.entity_id
_entity_poly.type
_entity_poly.pdbx_seq_one_letter_code
_entity_poly.pdbx_strand_id
1 'polypeptide(L)'
;MAQEPQTTHSLPLTARERLAEQIPVLLPMLADAAKAVRARGWDDGQTLSPGATVDVEPAQQLLAMYARAALSAGHPRARVFEDTNLLGRYIWNFLNFELHHRKLFWVDESLAWMLTETRLDIEGRELRLPFPSFALAFADRGTLEVAEACLRRDQSYLRDAPLRIMTVHVTRVPEPEDVVGLELAFFFDDGREGAWPYLVARSLHVRPSDHLERILASRPPGVDVDAIDDIFRSDELGRLVHLVINAILFTTSCEEPWRVLSSPVAGVRAKMVGWGKKRRAEGARLLRESSSEEVYHLPGKIPIAQVRALREARRTGGQMFARFMVRGHWRRAQASWEDQRVRWIEPYWKGPDMATVVEREYVLKK
;
A
#
# COMPACT_ATOMS: atom_id res chain seq x y z
N MET A 1 14.90 -29.40 -1.32
CA MET A 1 13.56 -29.49 -1.96
C MET A 1 13.22 -28.12 -2.51
N ALA A 2 13.12 -27.97 -3.83
CA ALA A 2 12.62 -26.72 -4.41
C ALA A 2 11.13 -26.59 -4.06
N GLN A 3 10.74 -25.50 -3.39
CA GLN A 3 9.33 -25.19 -3.17
C GLN A 3 8.66 -24.94 -4.51
N GLU A 4 7.49 -25.55 -4.74
CA GLU A 4 6.68 -25.23 -5.92
C GLU A 4 6.41 -23.71 -5.98
N PRO A 5 6.48 -23.11 -7.17
CA PRO A 5 6.36 -21.67 -7.31
C PRO A 5 4.94 -21.23 -6.97
N GLN A 6 4.74 -20.58 -5.83
CA GLN A 6 3.45 -20.08 -5.33
C GLN A 6 2.61 -19.43 -6.44
N THR A 7 1.46 -20.00 -6.79
CA THR A 7 0.60 -19.53 -7.91
C THR A 7 -0.54 -18.62 -7.48
N THR A 8 -0.87 -18.61 -6.18
CA THR A 8 -1.93 -17.79 -5.59
C THR A 8 -1.40 -16.97 -4.42
N HIS A 9 -1.95 -15.76 -4.24
CA HIS A 9 -1.62 -14.93 -3.08
C HIS A 9 -2.47 -15.28 -1.85
N SER A 10 -2.14 -14.66 -0.71
CA SER A 10 -2.85 -14.83 0.57
C SER A 10 -3.38 -13.54 1.17
N LEU A 11 -3.46 -12.46 0.38
CA LEU A 11 -4.00 -11.18 0.85
C LEU A 11 -5.43 -11.30 1.40
N PRO A 12 -5.71 -10.68 2.56
CA PRO A 12 -7.07 -10.41 3.00
C PRO A 12 -7.84 -9.54 1.99
N LEU A 13 -9.16 -9.40 2.19
CA LEU A 13 -9.96 -8.44 1.42
C LEU A 13 -9.30 -7.04 1.43
N THR A 14 -9.20 -6.43 0.26
CA THR A 14 -8.72 -5.04 0.13
C THR A 14 -9.77 -4.06 0.65
N ALA A 15 -9.37 -2.80 0.87
CA ALA A 15 -10.29 -1.74 1.29
C ALA A 15 -11.50 -1.56 0.34
N ARG A 16 -11.27 -1.70 -0.98
CA ARG A 16 -12.32 -1.64 -2.01
C ARG A 16 -13.33 -2.77 -1.84
N GLU A 17 -12.87 -3.99 -1.59
CA GLU A 17 -13.72 -5.15 -1.38
C GLU A 17 -14.46 -5.09 -0.05
N ARG A 18 -13.80 -4.63 1.02
CA ARG A 18 -14.42 -4.41 2.33
C ARG A 18 -15.54 -3.39 2.26
N LEU A 19 -15.32 -2.25 1.60
CA LEU A 19 -16.37 -1.24 1.45
C LEU A 19 -17.53 -1.79 0.61
N ALA A 20 -17.25 -2.61 -0.40
CA ALA A 20 -18.29 -3.24 -1.21
C ALA A 20 -19.18 -4.23 -0.45
N GLU A 21 -18.70 -4.84 0.65
CA GLU A 21 -19.56 -5.63 1.54
C GLU A 21 -20.63 -4.77 2.23
N GLN A 22 -20.29 -3.50 2.54
CA GLN A 22 -21.20 -2.54 3.17
C GLN A 22 -22.08 -1.82 2.15
N ILE A 23 -21.57 -1.64 0.93
CA ILE A 23 -22.26 -0.98 -0.18
C ILE A 23 -22.23 -1.92 -1.39
N PRO A 24 -23.17 -2.89 -1.48
CA PRO A 24 -23.12 -3.94 -2.50
C PRO A 24 -23.12 -3.46 -3.96
N VAL A 25 -23.65 -2.25 -4.20
CA VAL A 25 -23.68 -1.63 -5.53
C VAL A 25 -22.36 -0.94 -5.91
N LEU A 26 -21.38 -0.86 -5.00
CA LEU A 26 -20.13 -0.12 -5.20
C LEU A 26 -19.32 -0.64 -6.40
N LEU A 27 -19.03 -1.94 -6.46
CA LEU A 27 -18.18 -2.49 -7.53
C LEU A 27 -18.85 -2.40 -8.92
N PRO A 28 -20.14 -2.77 -9.08
CA PRO A 28 -20.85 -2.53 -10.34
C PRO A 28 -20.86 -1.05 -10.73
N MET A 29 -21.13 -0.15 -9.78
CA MET A 29 -21.10 1.29 -10.02
C MET A 29 -19.74 1.76 -10.50
N LEU A 30 -18.64 1.34 -9.86
CA LEU A 30 -17.28 1.72 -10.27
C LEU A 30 -16.98 1.27 -11.71
N ALA A 31 -17.39 0.05 -12.07
CA ALA A 31 -17.20 -0.46 -13.43
C ALA A 31 -17.99 0.37 -14.46
N ASP A 32 -19.24 0.73 -14.16
CA ASP A 32 -20.06 1.54 -15.06
C ASP A 32 -19.61 3.00 -15.12
N ALA A 33 -19.18 3.58 -14.01
CA ALA A 33 -18.52 4.87 -13.93
C ALA A 33 -17.26 4.91 -14.80
N ALA A 34 -16.40 3.89 -14.69
CA ALA A 34 -15.18 3.80 -15.50
C ALA A 34 -15.50 3.68 -17.00
N LYS A 35 -16.54 2.91 -17.39
CA LYS A 35 -17.01 2.86 -18.79
C LYS A 35 -17.51 4.22 -19.27
N ALA A 36 -18.30 4.92 -18.45
CA ALA A 36 -18.86 6.22 -18.79
C ALA A 36 -17.75 7.27 -18.99
N VAL A 37 -16.73 7.27 -18.13
CA VAL A 37 -15.55 8.15 -18.28
C VAL A 37 -14.77 7.80 -19.54
N ARG A 38 -14.51 6.51 -19.80
CA ARG A 38 -13.81 6.07 -21.03
C ARG A 38 -14.53 6.48 -22.31
N ALA A 39 -15.86 6.40 -22.33
CA ALA A 39 -16.67 6.82 -23.47
C ALA A 39 -16.56 8.33 -23.80
N ARG A 40 -16.09 9.16 -22.85
CA ARG A 40 -15.89 10.61 -23.03
C ARG A 40 -14.48 10.98 -23.54
N GLY A 41 -13.71 10.01 -24.04
CA GLY A 41 -12.37 10.26 -24.59
C GLY A 41 -11.26 10.23 -23.55
N TRP A 42 -11.36 9.33 -22.57
CA TRP A 42 -10.32 9.10 -21.56
C TRP A 42 -8.98 8.70 -22.20
N ASP A 43 -7.89 9.24 -21.66
CA ASP A 43 -6.52 8.85 -21.99
C ASP A 43 -5.83 8.17 -20.81
N ASP A 44 -5.05 7.11 -21.08
CA ASP A 44 -4.38 6.30 -20.06
C ASP A 44 -3.27 7.06 -19.31
N GLY A 45 -2.89 8.26 -19.76
CA GLY A 45 -2.00 9.17 -19.04
C GLY A 45 -2.71 10.06 -18.01
N GLN A 46 -4.04 10.09 -18.01
CA GLN A 46 -4.85 11.00 -17.19
C GLN A 46 -5.28 10.36 -15.85
N THR A 47 -5.66 11.22 -14.90
CA THR A 47 -6.32 10.87 -13.64
C THR A 47 -7.49 11.81 -13.42
N LEU A 48 -8.55 11.34 -12.76
CA LEU A 48 -9.63 12.21 -12.33
C LEU A 48 -9.15 13.07 -11.16
N SER A 49 -9.48 14.36 -11.16
CA SER A 49 -9.29 15.19 -9.97
C SER A 49 -10.30 14.81 -8.88
N PRO A 50 -10.02 15.07 -7.59
CA PRO A 50 -10.94 14.75 -6.50
C PRO A 50 -12.37 15.30 -6.73
N GLY A 51 -12.47 16.54 -7.22
CA GLY A 51 -13.74 17.19 -7.53
C GLY A 51 -14.48 16.61 -8.73
N ALA A 52 -13.78 16.07 -9.73
CA ALA A 52 -14.43 15.53 -10.93
C ALA A 52 -15.30 14.29 -10.66
N THR A 53 -15.17 13.66 -9.49
CA THR A 53 -15.97 12.49 -9.10
C THR A 53 -17.46 12.80 -9.09
N VAL A 54 -17.88 14.03 -8.75
CA VAL A 54 -19.31 14.39 -8.72
C VAL A 54 -19.90 14.59 -10.11
N ASP A 55 -19.07 14.75 -11.14
CA ASP A 55 -19.48 14.89 -12.55
C ASP A 55 -19.62 13.53 -13.26
N VAL A 56 -19.31 12.44 -12.54
CA VAL A 56 -19.49 11.06 -13.00
C VAL A 56 -20.83 10.56 -12.49
N GLU A 57 -21.84 10.54 -13.37
CA GLU A 57 -23.24 10.29 -13.02
C GLU A 57 -23.46 9.05 -12.12
N PRO A 58 -22.89 7.85 -12.40
CA PRO A 58 -23.07 6.70 -11.50
C PRO A 58 -22.54 6.94 -10.08
N ALA A 59 -21.43 7.68 -9.94
CA ALA A 59 -20.86 8.03 -8.63
C ALA A 59 -21.75 9.05 -7.91
N GLN A 60 -22.23 10.07 -8.61
CA GLN A 60 -23.16 11.06 -8.08
C GLN A 60 -24.45 10.40 -7.58
N GLN A 61 -25.02 9.49 -8.36
CA GLN A 61 -26.23 8.76 -8.00
C GLN A 61 -26.03 7.91 -6.74
N LEU A 62 -24.88 7.23 -6.61
CA LEU A 62 -24.55 6.46 -5.41
C LEU A 62 -24.44 7.35 -4.17
N LEU A 63 -23.72 8.48 -4.26
CA LEU A 63 -23.58 9.43 -3.15
C LEU A 63 -24.95 9.99 -2.72
N ALA A 64 -25.79 10.38 -3.68
CA ALA A 64 -27.14 10.87 -3.40
C ALA A 64 -28.07 9.79 -2.83
N MET A 65 -27.93 8.53 -3.27
CA MET A 65 -28.67 7.40 -2.70
C MET A 65 -28.24 7.14 -1.26
N TYR A 66 -26.93 7.11 -0.99
CA TYR A 66 -26.38 6.92 0.35
C TYR A 66 -26.87 8.01 1.31
N ALA A 67 -26.73 9.28 0.93
CA ALA A 67 -27.16 10.41 1.75
C ALA A 67 -28.67 10.37 2.06
N ARG A 68 -29.51 10.08 1.06
CA ARG A 68 -30.96 9.94 1.25
C ARG A 68 -31.31 8.80 2.19
N ALA A 69 -30.71 7.62 1.99
CA ALA A 69 -30.94 6.47 2.85
C ALA A 69 -30.54 6.76 4.31
N ALA A 70 -29.39 7.41 4.52
CA ALA A 70 -28.92 7.75 5.85
C ALA A 70 -29.84 8.79 6.55
N LEU A 71 -30.31 9.82 5.82
CA LEU A 71 -31.27 10.78 6.35
C LEU A 71 -32.62 10.11 6.69
N SER A 72 -33.10 9.22 5.83
CA SER A 72 -34.33 8.45 6.08
C SER A 72 -34.21 7.50 7.28
N ALA A 73 -33.00 7.00 7.56
CA ALA A 73 -32.70 6.22 8.75
C ALA A 73 -32.56 7.08 10.04
N GLY A 74 -32.70 8.40 9.94
CA GLY A 74 -32.67 9.32 11.07
C GLY A 74 -31.27 9.77 11.49
N HIS A 75 -30.24 9.56 10.67
CA HIS A 75 -28.90 10.06 10.98
C HIS A 75 -28.85 11.60 10.92
N PRO A 76 -28.09 12.26 11.83
CA PRO A 76 -27.94 13.72 11.81
C PRO A 76 -27.34 14.23 10.50
N ARG A 77 -27.85 15.36 9.99
CA ARG A 77 -27.40 15.94 8.72
C ARG A 77 -25.89 16.18 8.64
N ALA A 78 -25.27 16.67 9.72
CA ALA A 78 -23.83 16.91 9.78
C ALA A 78 -23.03 15.62 9.55
N ARG A 79 -23.40 14.55 10.25
CA ARG A 79 -22.78 13.22 10.07
C ARG A 79 -23.01 12.67 8.66
N VAL A 80 -24.22 12.78 8.12
CA VAL A 80 -24.48 12.32 6.74
C VAL A 80 -23.61 13.07 5.73
N PHE A 81 -23.41 14.38 5.92
CA PHE A 81 -22.54 15.17 5.07
C PHE A 81 -21.07 14.72 5.16
N GLU A 82 -20.55 14.52 6.37
CA GLU A 82 -19.20 14.00 6.61
C GLU A 82 -19.01 12.60 5.99
N ASP A 83 -19.92 11.67 6.27
CA ASP A 83 -19.88 10.30 5.74
C ASP A 83 -19.97 10.28 4.20
N THR A 84 -20.78 11.17 3.61
CA THR A 84 -20.91 11.28 2.14
C THR A 84 -19.65 11.87 1.51
N ASN A 85 -19.03 12.88 2.13
CA ASN A 85 -17.75 13.42 1.66
C ASN A 85 -16.64 12.39 1.75
N LEU A 86 -16.60 11.64 2.86
CA LEU A 86 -15.68 10.52 3.04
C LEU A 86 -15.90 9.48 1.95
N LEU A 87 -17.13 9.02 1.73
CA LEU A 87 -17.48 8.09 0.66
C LEU A 87 -17.06 8.61 -0.73
N GLY A 88 -17.20 9.91 -0.99
CA GLY A 88 -16.69 10.54 -2.20
C GLY A 88 -15.18 10.34 -2.38
N ARG A 89 -14.40 10.44 -1.29
CA ARG A 89 -12.95 10.16 -1.31
C ARG A 89 -12.63 8.70 -1.58
N TYR A 90 -13.42 7.76 -1.03
CA TYR A 90 -13.30 6.33 -1.37
C TYR A 90 -13.55 6.09 -2.86
N ILE A 91 -14.68 6.59 -3.38
CA ILE A 91 -15.06 6.43 -4.78
C ILE A 91 -14.00 7.01 -5.70
N TRP A 92 -13.48 8.20 -5.41
CA TRP A 92 -12.43 8.83 -6.22
C TRP A 92 -11.17 7.96 -6.35
N ASN A 93 -10.68 7.39 -5.24
CA ASN A 93 -9.51 6.51 -5.24
C ASN A 93 -9.80 5.20 -6.01
N PHE A 94 -10.96 4.59 -5.78
CA PHE A 94 -11.31 3.32 -6.41
C PHE A 94 -11.68 3.46 -7.88
N LEU A 95 -12.23 4.60 -8.29
CA LEU A 95 -12.56 4.87 -9.69
C LEU A 95 -11.30 5.11 -10.52
N ASN A 96 -10.33 5.89 -10.02
CA ASN A 96 -9.03 6.00 -10.68
C ASN A 96 -8.35 4.62 -10.79
N PHE A 97 -8.40 3.82 -9.74
CA PHE A 97 -7.90 2.44 -9.76
C PHE A 97 -8.60 1.57 -10.82
N GLU A 98 -9.93 1.69 -10.97
CA GLU A 98 -10.71 0.99 -12.01
C GLU A 98 -10.35 1.45 -13.43
N LEU A 99 -10.19 2.77 -13.62
CA LEU A 99 -9.78 3.39 -14.88
C LEU A 99 -8.40 2.91 -15.33
N HIS A 100 -7.51 2.66 -14.37
CA HIS A 100 -6.16 2.16 -14.59
C HIS A 100 -6.03 0.63 -14.50
N HIS A 101 -7.14 -0.09 -14.67
CA HIS A 101 -7.20 -1.56 -14.77
C HIS A 101 -6.77 -2.31 -13.50
N ARG A 102 -7.05 -1.74 -12.33
CA ARG A 102 -6.93 -2.40 -11.02
C ARG A 102 -5.55 -3.00 -10.74
N LYS A 103 -4.49 -2.27 -11.06
CA LYS A 103 -3.11 -2.73 -10.90
C LYS A 103 -2.73 -2.74 -9.41
N LEU A 104 -2.84 -3.91 -8.78
CA LEU A 104 -2.52 -4.13 -7.38
C LEU A 104 -1.15 -4.80 -7.25
N PHE A 105 -0.23 -4.14 -6.56
CA PHE A 105 1.09 -4.66 -6.25
C PHE A 105 1.11 -5.19 -4.82
N TRP A 106 1.35 -6.48 -4.66
CA TRP A 106 1.58 -7.07 -3.34
C TRP A 106 3.06 -7.00 -3.00
N VAL A 107 3.39 -6.19 -1.99
CA VAL A 107 4.73 -6.13 -1.42
C VAL A 107 4.85 -7.24 -0.38
N ASP A 108 5.66 -8.26 -0.68
CA ASP A 108 5.96 -9.33 0.26
C ASP A 108 6.65 -8.78 1.52
N GLU A 109 6.51 -9.49 2.64
CA GLU A 109 7.10 -9.13 3.92
C GLU A 109 8.62 -8.92 3.84
N SER A 110 9.34 -9.77 3.12
CA SER A 110 10.79 -9.63 3.01
C SER A 110 11.18 -8.39 2.20
N LEU A 111 10.41 -8.05 1.16
CA LEU A 111 10.61 -6.82 0.42
C LEU A 111 10.23 -5.59 1.25
N ALA A 112 9.06 -5.58 1.88
CA ALA A 112 8.58 -4.47 2.72
C ALA A 112 9.60 -4.14 3.81
N TRP A 113 10.19 -5.18 4.41
CA TRP A 113 11.29 -5.04 5.35
C TRP A 113 12.51 -4.35 4.73
N MET A 114 13.00 -4.86 3.60
CA MET A 114 14.21 -4.32 2.95
C MET A 114 14.02 -2.87 2.49
N LEU A 115 12.83 -2.54 1.98
CA LEU A 115 12.48 -1.19 1.56
C LEU A 115 12.36 -0.25 2.76
N THR A 116 11.93 -0.73 3.92
CA THR A 116 11.96 0.05 5.17
C THR A 116 13.40 0.39 5.59
N GLU A 117 14.34 -0.54 5.38
CA GLU A 117 15.77 -0.35 5.68
C GLU A 117 16.58 0.24 4.50
N THR A 118 15.90 0.69 3.44
CA THR A 118 16.53 1.36 2.29
C THR A 118 16.49 2.86 2.50
N ARG A 119 17.60 3.55 2.24
CA ARG A 119 17.64 5.02 2.22
C ARG A 119 17.07 5.54 0.90
N LEU A 120 16.30 6.62 0.96
CA LEU A 120 15.80 7.32 -0.22
C LEU A 120 16.75 8.44 -0.66
N ASP A 121 17.98 8.11 -1.01
CA ASP A 121 19.01 9.06 -1.44
C ASP A 121 18.92 9.43 -2.93
N ILE A 122 17.70 9.77 -3.38
CA ILE A 122 17.41 10.18 -4.75
C ILE A 122 16.93 11.64 -4.84
N GLU A 123 16.95 12.17 -6.05
CA GLU A 123 16.26 13.42 -6.40
C GLU A 123 14.82 13.12 -6.82
N GLY A 124 13.90 14.06 -6.59
CA GLY A 124 12.50 13.92 -6.97
C GLY A 124 12.27 13.60 -8.45
N ARG A 125 13.18 14.03 -9.35
CA ARG A 125 13.13 13.69 -10.78
C ARG A 125 13.18 12.18 -11.08
N GLU A 126 13.73 11.40 -10.16
CA GLU A 126 13.84 9.95 -10.29
C GLU A 126 12.54 9.23 -9.89
N LEU A 127 11.63 9.93 -9.19
CA LEU A 127 10.35 9.37 -8.78
C LEU A 127 9.40 9.26 -9.97
N ARG A 128 9.46 8.12 -10.64
CA ARG A 128 8.53 7.75 -11.71
C ARG A 128 7.51 6.76 -11.18
N LEU A 129 6.26 6.97 -11.54
CA LEU A 129 5.20 6.01 -11.24
C LEU A 129 5.17 4.93 -12.32
N PRO A 130 4.89 3.65 -11.96
CA PRO A 130 4.66 2.62 -12.95
C PRO A 130 3.39 2.90 -13.77
N PHE A 131 2.37 3.51 -13.14
CA PHE A 131 1.10 3.88 -13.74
C PHE A 131 0.55 5.15 -13.08
N PRO A 132 -0.30 5.95 -13.74
CA PRO A 132 -0.88 7.15 -13.12
C PRO A 132 -1.78 6.84 -11.91
N SER A 133 -2.41 5.66 -11.85
CA SER A 133 -3.07 5.17 -10.63
C SER A 133 -2.87 3.66 -10.46
N PHE A 134 -2.58 3.23 -9.23
CA PHE A 134 -2.38 1.83 -8.85
C PHE A 134 -2.52 1.70 -7.31
N ALA A 135 -2.43 0.47 -6.81
CA ALA A 135 -2.46 0.22 -5.37
C ALA A 135 -1.29 -0.67 -4.92
N LEU A 136 -0.84 -0.46 -3.69
CA LEU A 136 0.13 -1.30 -2.98
C LEU A 136 -0.57 -1.99 -1.81
N ALA A 137 -0.42 -3.29 -1.67
CA ALA A 137 -0.93 -4.06 -0.54
C ALA A 137 0.21 -4.55 0.36
N PHE A 138 0.04 -4.30 1.66
CA PHE A 138 0.92 -4.76 2.72
C PHE A 138 0.09 -5.55 3.74
N ALA A 139 0.41 -6.82 3.93
CA ALA A 139 -0.23 -7.69 4.91
C ALA A 139 0.78 -8.23 5.96
N ASP A 140 2.01 -7.73 5.93
CA ASP A 140 3.05 -8.18 6.84
C ASP A 140 2.94 -7.49 8.21
N ARG A 141 3.26 -8.23 9.26
CA ARG A 141 3.09 -7.75 10.63
C ARG A 141 3.95 -6.52 10.95
N GLY A 142 5.16 -6.43 10.38
CA GLY A 142 6.07 -5.32 10.66
C GLY A 142 5.54 -3.99 10.15
N THR A 143 5.01 -3.96 8.93
CA THR A 143 4.36 -2.77 8.36
C THR A 143 3.08 -2.44 9.11
N LEU A 144 2.26 -3.45 9.41
CA LEU A 144 0.98 -3.25 10.11
C LEU A 144 1.17 -2.73 11.55
N GLU A 145 2.26 -3.06 12.24
CA GLU A 145 2.59 -2.48 13.54
C GLU A 145 2.91 -0.99 13.47
N VAL A 146 3.61 -0.55 12.41
CA VAL A 146 3.87 0.87 12.17
C VAL A 146 2.56 1.59 11.84
N ALA A 147 1.71 0.99 11.02
CA ALA A 147 0.36 1.50 10.73
C ALA A 147 -0.48 1.65 12.00
N GLU A 148 -0.56 0.62 12.84
CA GLU A 148 -1.28 0.70 14.11
C GLU A 148 -0.69 1.76 15.06
N ALA A 149 0.63 1.97 15.02
CA ALA A 149 1.28 3.02 15.80
C ALA A 149 0.96 4.44 15.30
N CYS A 150 0.87 4.60 13.98
CA CYS A 150 0.40 5.82 13.33
C CYS A 150 -1.06 6.14 13.76
N LEU A 151 -1.96 5.16 13.61
CA LEU A 151 -3.39 5.36 13.90
C LEU A 151 -3.69 5.64 15.37
N ARG A 152 -2.86 5.17 16.31
CA ARG A 152 -2.99 5.51 17.74
C ARG A 152 -2.85 7.01 18.03
N ARG A 153 -2.33 7.80 17.10
CA ARG A 153 -2.23 9.25 17.21
C ARG A 153 -3.53 9.96 16.85
N ASP A 154 -4.45 9.28 16.17
CA ASP A 154 -5.75 9.83 15.80
C ASP A 154 -6.80 9.45 16.84
N GLN A 155 -7.46 10.46 17.41
CA GLN A 155 -8.49 10.26 18.44
C GLN A 155 -9.76 9.59 17.87
N SER A 156 -10.00 9.72 16.57
CA SER A 156 -11.14 9.15 15.86
C SER A 156 -10.97 7.66 15.58
N TYR A 157 -9.74 7.13 15.69
CA TYR A 157 -9.47 5.73 15.48
C TYR A 157 -9.78 4.91 16.74
N LEU A 158 -10.88 4.16 16.69
CA LEU A 158 -11.27 3.24 17.75
C LEU A 158 -10.67 1.85 17.47
N ARG A 159 -9.80 1.37 18.38
CA ARG A 159 -9.08 0.10 18.24
C ARG A 159 -9.88 -1.06 18.83
N ASP A 160 -10.36 -1.96 17.97
CA ASP A 160 -11.01 -3.20 18.41
C ASP A 160 -10.22 -4.48 18.04
N ALA A 161 -9.32 -4.42 17.06
CA ALA A 161 -8.49 -5.55 16.66
C ALA A 161 -7.16 -5.12 16.00
N PRO A 162 -6.16 -6.02 15.87
CA PRO A 162 -4.98 -5.80 15.04
C PRO A 162 -5.35 -5.65 13.57
N LEU A 163 -4.63 -4.78 12.85
CA LEU A 163 -4.82 -4.64 11.40
C LEU A 163 -4.46 -5.95 10.69
N ARG A 164 -5.21 -6.26 9.62
CA ARG A 164 -4.99 -7.42 8.74
C ARG A 164 -4.32 -7.01 7.43
N ILE A 165 -4.62 -5.82 6.93
CA ILE A 165 -4.07 -5.30 5.68
C ILE A 165 -4.04 -3.78 5.70
N MET A 166 -3.01 -3.23 5.06
CA MET A 166 -2.94 -1.85 4.64
C MET A 166 -2.90 -1.84 3.10
N THR A 167 -3.85 -1.15 2.47
CA THR A 167 -3.84 -0.89 1.03
C THR A 167 -3.60 0.58 0.78
N VAL A 168 -2.59 0.93 0.01
CA VAL A 168 -2.27 2.32 -0.35
C VAL A 168 -2.63 2.54 -1.80
N HIS A 169 -3.66 3.34 -2.06
CA HIS A 169 -3.94 3.81 -3.42
C HIS A 169 -3.03 4.99 -3.72
N VAL A 170 -2.27 4.88 -4.80
CA VAL A 170 -1.37 5.91 -5.30
C VAL A 170 -1.99 6.47 -6.56
N THR A 171 -2.27 7.77 -6.58
CA THR A 171 -2.85 8.44 -7.75
C THR A 171 -2.05 9.69 -8.05
N ARG A 172 -1.60 9.83 -9.30
CA ARG A 172 -1.01 11.07 -9.79
C ARG A 172 -2.05 12.17 -9.75
N VAL A 173 -1.70 13.31 -9.22
CA VAL A 173 -2.53 14.52 -9.26
C VAL A 173 -1.93 15.47 -10.29
N PRO A 174 -2.73 16.08 -11.18
CA PRO A 174 -2.25 17.09 -12.10
C PRO A 174 -1.62 18.26 -11.33
N GLU A 175 -0.41 18.64 -11.71
CA GLU A 175 0.36 19.77 -11.15
C GLU A 175 0.97 20.58 -12.32
N PRO A 176 1.43 21.82 -12.07
CA PRO A 176 2.21 22.60 -13.04
C PRO A 176 3.48 21.86 -13.51
N GLU A 177 4.06 22.33 -14.62
CA GLU A 177 5.23 21.67 -15.25
C GLU A 177 6.35 21.32 -14.26
N ASP A 178 6.97 20.16 -14.48
CA ASP A 178 8.07 19.56 -13.71
C ASP A 178 7.78 19.11 -12.26
N VAL A 179 6.55 19.27 -11.77
CA VAL A 179 6.17 18.75 -10.45
C VAL A 179 5.42 17.42 -10.55
N VAL A 180 5.78 16.48 -9.69
CA VAL A 180 5.01 15.24 -9.50
C VAL A 180 4.09 15.40 -8.28
N GLY A 181 2.81 15.63 -8.55
CA GLY A 181 1.74 15.58 -7.56
C GLY A 181 1.31 14.13 -7.32
N LEU A 182 1.28 13.70 -6.06
CA LEU A 182 0.83 12.37 -5.66
C LEU A 182 -0.21 12.47 -4.57
N GLU A 183 -1.24 11.65 -4.65
CA GLU A 183 -2.12 11.35 -3.54
C GLU A 183 -1.87 9.92 -3.07
N LEU A 184 -1.55 9.78 -1.79
CA LEU A 184 -1.40 8.50 -1.10
C LEU A 184 -2.59 8.30 -0.16
N ALA A 185 -3.56 7.49 -0.56
CA ALA A 185 -4.68 7.12 0.29
C ALA A 185 -4.38 5.79 0.98
N PHE A 186 -3.99 5.87 2.25
CA PHE A 186 -3.75 4.72 3.12
C PHE A 186 -5.07 4.23 3.70
N PHE A 187 -5.51 3.07 3.25
CA PHE A 187 -6.64 2.36 3.82
C PHE A 187 -6.17 1.26 4.75
N PHE A 188 -6.68 1.26 5.97
CA PHE A 188 -6.36 0.29 7.01
C PHE A 188 -7.61 -0.54 7.34
N ASP A 189 -7.49 -1.87 7.29
CA ASP A 189 -8.59 -2.79 7.60
C ASP A 189 -8.14 -3.81 8.66
N ASP A 190 -8.92 -3.94 9.72
CA ASP A 190 -8.78 -4.97 10.76
C ASP A 190 -9.67 -6.20 10.50
N GLY A 191 -10.51 -6.12 9.46
CA GLY A 191 -11.44 -7.15 9.05
C GLY A 191 -12.74 -7.20 9.85
N ARG A 192 -13.05 -6.14 10.60
CA ARG A 192 -14.31 -6.02 11.32
C ARG A 192 -15.50 -5.88 10.36
N GLU A 193 -16.49 -6.74 10.54
CA GLU A 193 -17.76 -6.64 9.83
C GLU A 193 -18.51 -5.35 10.22
N GLY A 194 -19.10 -4.68 9.23
CA GLY A 194 -19.90 -3.47 9.47
C GLY A 194 -19.11 -2.17 9.55
N ALA A 195 -17.77 -2.22 9.54
CA ALA A 195 -16.91 -1.04 9.55
C ALA A 195 -16.41 -0.71 8.15
N TRP A 196 -16.30 0.59 7.85
CA TRP A 196 -15.53 1.02 6.69
C TRP A 196 -14.04 0.88 7.03
N PRO A 197 -13.17 0.64 6.02
CA PRO A 197 -11.75 0.81 6.22
C PRO A 197 -11.46 2.18 6.84
N TYR A 198 -10.37 2.31 7.57
CA TYR A 198 -9.94 3.62 8.04
C TYR A 198 -9.07 4.28 6.97
N LEU A 199 -9.32 5.55 6.64
CA LEU A 199 -8.60 6.27 5.58
C LEU A 199 -7.75 7.39 6.16
N VAL A 200 -6.45 7.37 5.87
CA VAL A 200 -5.55 8.52 6.00
C VAL A 200 -5.05 8.89 4.61
N ALA A 201 -5.31 10.13 4.20
CA ALA A 201 -4.98 10.63 2.87
C ALA A 201 -3.82 11.63 2.96
N ARG A 202 -2.76 11.41 2.18
CA ARG A 202 -1.56 12.24 2.17
C ARG A 202 -1.23 12.70 0.75
N SER A 203 -1.36 14.00 0.52
CA SER A 203 -0.90 14.63 -0.73
C SER A 203 0.58 15.00 -0.63
N LEU A 204 1.35 14.62 -1.65
CA LEU A 204 2.76 14.95 -1.81
C LEU A 204 2.93 15.83 -3.05
N HIS A 205 3.88 16.77 -2.96
CA HIS A 205 4.21 17.69 -4.03
C HIS A 205 5.73 17.63 -4.23
N VAL A 206 6.18 16.89 -5.23
CA VAL A 206 7.58 16.52 -5.41
C VAL A 206 8.20 17.31 -6.57
N ARG A 207 9.15 18.17 -6.26
CA ARG A 207 9.92 18.93 -7.26
C ARG A 207 11.14 18.12 -7.74
N PRO A 208 11.69 18.42 -8.93
CA PRO A 208 12.81 17.66 -9.48
C PRO A 208 14.03 17.59 -8.58
N SER A 209 14.31 18.67 -7.84
CA SER A 209 15.46 18.81 -6.93
C SER A 209 15.16 18.41 -5.48
N ASP A 210 13.95 17.93 -5.17
CA ASP A 210 13.63 17.54 -3.79
C ASP A 210 14.40 16.27 -3.39
N HIS A 211 14.82 16.21 -2.13
CA HIS A 211 15.45 15.05 -1.50
C HIS A 211 14.51 14.45 -0.46
N LEU A 212 14.83 13.25 0.06
CA LEU A 212 13.99 12.48 1.00
C LEU A 212 13.23 13.32 2.03
N GLU A 213 13.92 14.10 2.86
CA GLU A 213 13.28 14.86 3.94
C GLU A 213 12.26 15.87 3.40
N ARG A 214 12.56 16.50 2.26
CA ARG A 214 11.63 17.41 1.59
C ARG A 214 10.46 16.68 0.96
N ILE A 215 10.68 15.51 0.37
CA ILE A 215 9.61 14.68 -0.20
C ILE A 215 8.65 14.23 0.91
N LEU A 216 9.17 13.73 2.03
CA LEU A 216 8.35 13.29 3.17
C LEU A 216 7.58 14.44 3.81
N ALA A 217 8.22 15.60 3.94
CA ALA A 217 7.60 16.81 4.49
C ALA A 217 6.73 17.57 3.46
N SER A 218 6.73 17.17 2.19
CA SER A 218 6.07 17.91 1.12
C SER A 218 4.56 18.02 1.34
N ARG A 219 3.97 19.09 0.83
CA ARG A 219 2.53 19.36 0.90
C ARG A 219 2.13 20.32 -0.22
N PRO A 220 0.85 20.31 -0.63
CA PRO A 220 0.33 21.31 -1.55
C PRO A 220 0.54 22.74 -1.03
N PRO A 221 0.74 23.73 -1.92
CA PRO A 221 0.80 25.14 -1.53
C PRO A 221 -0.47 25.58 -0.79
N GLY A 222 -0.31 26.45 0.22
CA GLY A 222 -1.44 27.02 0.97
C GLY A 222 -1.97 26.17 2.13
N VAL A 223 -1.40 24.98 2.38
CA VAL A 223 -1.72 24.21 3.59
C VAL A 223 -1.05 24.86 4.81
N ASP A 224 -1.86 25.30 5.77
CA ASP A 224 -1.41 25.79 7.07
C ASP A 224 -0.85 24.64 7.90
N VAL A 225 0.39 24.79 8.37
CA VAL A 225 1.14 23.76 9.11
C VAL A 225 0.61 23.58 10.51
N ASP A 226 0.11 24.64 11.12
CA ASP A 226 -0.30 24.64 12.51
C ASP A 226 -1.69 24.02 12.67
N ALA A 227 -2.50 24.06 11.61
CA ALA A 227 -3.82 23.43 11.51
C ALA A 227 -3.81 21.95 11.09
N ILE A 228 -2.64 21.34 10.84
CA ILE A 228 -2.56 19.94 10.42
C ILE A 228 -2.78 19.00 11.63
N ASP A 229 -3.56 17.94 11.45
CA ASP A 229 -3.72 16.88 12.45
C ASP A 229 -2.39 16.25 12.86
N ASP A 230 -2.27 15.87 14.14
CA ASP A 230 -1.05 15.32 14.73
C ASP A 230 -0.55 14.04 14.05
N ILE A 231 -1.45 13.27 13.44
CA ILE A 231 -1.09 12.07 12.67
C ILE A 231 -0.10 12.40 11.54
N PHE A 232 -0.21 13.59 10.92
CA PHE A 232 0.67 14.01 9.84
C PHE A 232 2.04 14.49 10.30
N ARG A 233 2.20 14.74 11.60
CA ARG A 233 3.49 15.05 12.25
C ARG A 233 4.16 13.79 12.81
N SER A 234 3.51 12.63 12.72
CA SER A 234 4.02 11.38 13.29
C SER A 234 5.17 10.80 12.48
N ASP A 235 6.21 10.34 13.19
CA ASP A 235 7.33 9.60 12.58
C ASP A 235 6.81 8.31 11.91
N GLU A 236 5.75 7.72 12.47
CA GLU A 236 5.13 6.51 11.94
C GLU A 236 4.51 6.75 10.55
N LEU A 237 3.76 7.84 10.33
CA LEU A 237 3.28 8.17 8.99
C LEU A 237 4.46 8.45 8.04
N GLY A 238 5.48 9.17 8.50
CA GLY A 238 6.70 9.41 7.71
C GLY A 238 7.38 8.11 7.26
N ARG A 239 7.42 7.09 8.12
CA ARG A 239 7.94 5.75 7.79
C ARG A 239 7.07 5.01 6.78
N LEU A 240 5.73 5.12 6.87
CA LEU A 240 4.83 4.52 5.89
C LEU A 240 4.96 5.18 4.53
N VAL A 241 5.03 6.51 4.48
CA VAL A 241 5.28 7.26 3.23
C VAL A 241 6.63 6.85 2.64
N HIS A 242 7.68 6.77 3.46
CA HIS A 242 9.01 6.31 3.01
C HIS A 242 8.95 4.91 2.38
N LEU A 243 8.29 3.95 3.05
CA LEU A 243 8.09 2.60 2.53
C LEU A 243 7.35 2.62 1.17
N VAL A 244 6.28 3.40 1.07
CA VAL A 244 5.51 3.55 -0.17
C VAL A 244 6.39 4.10 -1.29
N ILE A 245 7.13 5.18 -1.06
CA ILE A 245 8.01 5.75 -2.09
C ILE A 245 9.10 4.76 -2.53
N ASN A 246 9.73 4.03 -1.59
CA ASN A 246 10.69 2.99 -1.94
C ASN A 246 10.04 1.85 -2.75
N ALA A 247 8.79 1.48 -2.44
CA ALA A 247 8.05 0.48 -3.21
C ALA A 247 7.74 0.97 -4.63
N ILE A 248 7.38 2.25 -4.81
CA ILE A 248 7.18 2.86 -6.13
C ILE A 248 8.47 2.78 -6.95
N LEU A 249 9.61 3.19 -6.38
CA LEU A 249 10.90 3.11 -7.07
C LEU A 249 11.30 1.67 -7.37
N PHE A 250 11.01 0.73 -6.47
CA PHE A 250 11.26 -0.68 -6.71
C PHE A 250 10.46 -1.20 -7.91
N THR A 251 9.17 -0.83 -8.00
CA THR A 251 8.35 -1.25 -9.15
C THR A 251 8.94 -0.76 -10.48
N THR A 252 9.42 0.48 -10.56
CA THR A 252 9.93 1.06 -11.81
C THR A 252 11.39 0.75 -12.12
N SER A 253 12.16 0.26 -11.14
CA SER A 253 13.55 -0.17 -11.31
C SER A 253 13.71 -1.68 -11.55
N CYS A 254 12.68 -2.49 -11.29
CA CYS A 254 12.73 -3.94 -11.47
C CYS A 254 12.87 -4.31 -12.96
N GLU A 255 13.89 -5.10 -13.29
CA GLU A 255 14.11 -5.59 -14.67
C GLU A 255 13.31 -6.87 -14.96
N GLU A 256 13.06 -7.68 -13.93
CA GLU A 256 12.29 -8.90 -14.08
C GLU A 256 10.79 -8.57 -14.24
N PRO A 257 10.09 -9.25 -15.16
CA PRO A 257 8.66 -9.07 -15.30
C PRO A 257 7.96 -9.46 -14.00
N TRP A 258 7.07 -8.58 -13.52
CA TRP A 258 6.32 -8.86 -12.30
C TRP A 258 5.48 -10.14 -12.47
N ARG A 259 5.65 -11.07 -11.55
CA ARG A 259 4.85 -12.29 -11.54
C ARG A 259 3.43 -11.95 -11.09
N VAL A 260 2.44 -12.29 -11.92
CA VAL A 260 1.04 -12.19 -11.53
C VAL A 260 0.62 -13.43 -10.74
N LEU A 261 0.05 -13.22 -9.55
CA LEU A 261 -0.55 -14.27 -8.74
C LEU A 261 -2.06 -14.16 -8.80
N SER A 262 -2.73 -15.28 -9.01
CA SER A 262 -4.19 -15.34 -9.07
C SER A 262 -4.80 -15.28 -7.68
N SER A 263 -6.06 -14.86 -7.62
CA SER A 263 -6.83 -14.86 -6.40
C SER A 263 -7.01 -16.27 -5.81
N PRO A 264 -6.86 -16.45 -4.48
CA PRO A 264 -7.18 -17.71 -3.81
C PRO A 264 -8.68 -18.06 -3.89
N VAL A 265 -9.56 -17.09 -4.17
CA VAL A 265 -11.01 -17.32 -4.32
C VAL A 265 -11.45 -17.50 -5.77
N ALA A 266 -10.51 -17.46 -6.72
CA ALA A 266 -10.79 -17.67 -8.14
C ALA A 266 -11.49 -19.03 -8.38
N GLY A 267 -12.70 -18.98 -8.92
CA GLY A 267 -13.51 -20.17 -9.23
C GLY A 267 -14.00 -20.95 -8.01
N VAL A 268 -13.81 -20.47 -6.78
CA VAL A 268 -14.29 -21.14 -5.55
C VAL A 268 -15.82 -21.25 -5.57
N ARG A 269 -16.53 -20.15 -5.89
CA ARG A 269 -18.01 -20.15 -5.97
C ARG A 269 -18.54 -21.20 -6.94
N ALA A 270 -17.94 -21.33 -8.12
CA ALA A 270 -18.34 -22.32 -9.12
C ALA A 270 -18.12 -23.76 -8.63
N LYS A 271 -16.98 -24.02 -7.96
CA LYS A 271 -16.63 -25.36 -7.44
C LYS A 271 -17.50 -25.76 -6.24
N MET A 272 -17.98 -24.80 -5.44
CA MET A 272 -18.76 -25.06 -4.22
C MET A 272 -20.09 -25.80 -4.45
N VAL A 273 -20.65 -25.74 -5.66
CA VAL A 273 -21.94 -26.40 -5.99
C VAL A 273 -21.89 -27.90 -5.72
N GLY A 274 -20.75 -28.56 -5.93
CA GLY A 274 -20.56 -30.00 -5.66
C GLY A 274 -19.96 -30.37 -4.31
N TRP A 275 -19.69 -29.39 -3.43
CA TRP A 275 -18.96 -29.65 -2.17
C TRP A 275 -19.88 -30.12 -1.04
N GLY A 276 -19.37 -31.00 -0.18
CA GLY A 276 -20.04 -31.35 1.09
C GLY A 276 -20.08 -30.17 2.08
N LYS A 277 -20.92 -30.26 3.12
CA LYS A 277 -21.19 -29.18 4.11
C LYS A 277 -19.93 -28.53 4.69
N LYS A 278 -18.97 -29.33 5.16
CA LYS A 278 -17.70 -28.83 5.77
C LYS A 278 -16.88 -28.02 4.77
N ARG A 279 -16.70 -28.55 3.55
CA ARG A 279 -15.90 -27.91 2.49
C ARG A 279 -16.60 -26.66 1.95
N ARG A 280 -17.94 -26.64 1.90
CA ARG A 280 -18.71 -25.41 1.60
C ARG A 280 -18.51 -24.32 2.66
N ALA A 281 -18.50 -24.68 3.95
CA ALA A 281 -18.25 -23.71 5.02
C ALA A 281 -16.83 -23.11 4.91
N GLU A 282 -15.84 -23.93 4.60
CA GLU A 282 -14.46 -23.48 4.34
C GLU A 282 -14.37 -22.55 3.12
N GLY A 283 -15.01 -22.91 2.00
CA GLY A 283 -15.09 -22.05 0.81
C GLY A 283 -15.78 -20.72 1.09
N ALA A 284 -16.88 -20.73 1.86
CA ALA A 284 -17.59 -19.53 2.26
C ALA A 284 -16.72 -18.63 3.16
N ARG A 285 -15.92 -19.22 4.07
CA ARG A 285 -14.96 -18.48 4.88
C ARG A 285 -13.88 -17.84 4.01
N LEU A 286 -13.29 -18.61 3.09
CA LEU A 286 -12.26 -18.10 2.18
C LEU A 286 -12.77 -16.91 1.34
N LEU A 287 -14.01 -17.01 0.84
CA LEU A 287 -14.68 -15.92 0.09
C LEU A 287 -14.92 -14.65 0.90
N ARG A 288 -15.05 -14.73 2.23
CA ARG A 288 -15.23 -13.58 3.13
C ARG A 288 -13.91 -12.99 3.62
N GLU A 289 -12.84 -13.78 3.59
CA GLU A 289 -11.58 -13.40 4.23
C GLU A 289 -10.47 -13.06 3.25
N SER A 290 -10.57 -13.49 1.99
CA SER A 290 -9.47 -13.38 1.01
C SER A 290 -9.86 -12.56 -0.21
N SER A 291 -8.93 -11.75 -0.69
CA SER A 291 -9.15 -10.89 -1.86
C SER A 291 -9.38 -11.68 -3.15
N SER A 292 -10.29 -11.15 -3.96
CA SER A 292 -10.64 -11.58 -5.31
C SER A 292 -9.78 -10.93 -6.41
N GLU A 293 -8.93 -9.96 -6.06
CA GLU A 293 -8.06 -9.29 -7.02
C GLU A 293 -6.93 -10.21 -7.53
N GLU A 294 -6.41 -9.92 -8.71
CA GLU A 294 -5.13 -10.45 -9.15
C GLU A 294 -4.03 -9.49 -8.73
N VAL A 295 -2.84 -10.00 -8.41
CA VAL A 295 -1.76 -9.15 -7.90
C VAL A 295 -0.45 -9.35 -8.63
N TYR A 296 0.24 -8.23 -8.86
CA TYR A 296 1.65 -8.22 -9.22
C TYR A 296 2.46 -8.46 -7.94
N HIS A 297 3.08 -9.63 -7.82
CA HIS A 297 3.86 -10.00 -6.66
C HIS A 297 5.26 -9.40 -6.72
N LEU A 298 5.64 -8.69 -5.67
CA LEU A 298 6.95 -8.09 -5.50
C LEU A 298 7.71 -8.82 -4.38
N PRO A 299 8.51 -9.86 -4.72
CA PRO A 299 9.23 -10.65 -3.73
C PRO A 299 10.47 -9.93 -3.22
N GLY A 300 10.84 -10.17 -1.96
CA GLY A 300 12.18 -9.87 -1.50
C GLY A 300 13.14 -11.05 -1.66
N LYS A 301 14.44 -10.77 -1.63
CA LYS A 301 15.50 -11.77 -1.85
C LYS A 301 16.08 -12.35 -0.55
N ILE A 302 15.68 -11.82 0.61
CA ILE A 302 16.22 -12.24 1.91
C ILE A 302 15.34 -13.31 2.56
N PRO A 303 15.91 -14.39 3.13
CA PRO A 303 15.15 -15.34 3.93
C PRO A 303 14.50 -14.67 5.15
N ILE A 304 13.17 -14.53 5.11
CA ILE A 304 12.43 -13.75 6.13
C ILE A 304 12.50 -14.37 7.53
N ALA A 305 12.69 -15.69 7.65
CA ALA A 305 12.89 -16.36 8.92
C ALA A 305 14.12 -15.79 9.67
N GLN A 306 15.20 -15.50 8.94
CA GLN A 306 16.43 -14.94 9.50
C GLN A 306 16.22 -13.50 9.97
N VAL A 307 15.47 -12.72 9.19
CA VAL A 307 15.09 -11.34 9.54
C VAL A 307 14.18 -11.32 10.78
N ARG A 308 13.19 -12.21 10.87
CA ARG A 308 12.30 -12.34 12.04
C ARG A 308 13.08 -12.70 13.30
N ALA A 309 13.98 -13.69 13.22
CA ALA A 309 14.85 -14.07 14.34
C ALA A 309 15.72 -12.89 14.83
N LEU A 310 16.24 -12.08 13.90
CA LEU A 310 17.06 -10.91 14.24
C LEU A 310 16.24 -9.75 14.82
N ARG A 311 15.02 -9.52 14.32
CA ARG A 311 14.07 -8.57 14.94
C ARG A 311 13.75 -8.96 16.37
N GLU A 312 13.47 -10.25 16.61
CA GLU A 312 13.16 -10.78 17.92
C GLU A 312 14.36 -10.66 18.88
N ALA A 313 15.57 -11.03 18.43
CA ALA A 313 16.79 -10.87 19.21
C ALA A 313 17.10 -9.41 19.58
N ARG A 314 16.85 -8.46 18.67
CA ARG A 314 16.98 -7.02 18.95
C ARG A 314 15.96 -6.54 19.99
N ARG A 315 14.75 -7.13 20.00
CA ARG A 315 13.69 -6.83 20.96
C ARG A 315 14.00 -7.36 22.37
N THR A 316 14.68 -8.49 22.47
CA THR A 316 15.02 -9.15 23.73
C THR A 316 16.36 -8.71 24.32
N GLY A 317 17.09 -7.80 23.66
CA GLY A 317 18.34 -7.22 24.17
C GLY A 317 19.53 -8.18 24.19
N GLY A 318 19.49 -9.27 23.42
CA GLY A 318 20.55 -10.28 23.35
C GLY A 318 21.85 -9.74 22.74
N GLN A 319 22.99 -10.35 23.14
CA GLN A 319 24.38 -9.99 22.83
C GLN A 319 24.63 -9.34 21.47
N MET A 320 25.49 -8.30 21.47
CA MET A 320 26.03 -7.62 20.30
C MET A 320 26.33 -8.59 19.15
N PHE A 321 25.55 -8.49 18.08
CA PHE A 321 25.87 -9.16 16.84
C PHE A 321 27.17 -8.56 16.26
N ALA A 322 28.18 -9.40 16.01
CA ALA A 322 29.40 -9.01 15.29
C ALA A 322 29.12 -8.64 13.82
N ARG A 323 27.90 -8.92 13.34
CA ARG A 323 27.40 -8.47 12.04
C ARG A 323 26.47 -7.29 12.23
N PHE A 324 26.68 -6.26 11.42
CA PHE A 324 25.77 -5.13 11.33
C PHE A 324 25.17 -5.07 9.93
N MET A 325 23.97 -4.52 9.86
CA MET A 325 23.26 -4.34 8.62
C MET A 325 23.73 -3.08 7.92
N VAL A 326 24.15 -3.24 6.68
CA VAL A 326 24.31 -2.12 5.77
C VAL A 326 22.95 -1.87 5.14
N ARG A 327 22.42 -0.67 5.34
CA ARG A 327 21.15 -0.24 4.75
C ARG A 327 21.20 -0.27 3.22
N GLY A 328 20.07 -0.56 2.62
CA GLY A 328 19.90 -0.43 1.17
C GLY A 328 20.00 1.03 0.73
N HIS A 329 20.27 1.26 -0.54
CA HIS A 329 20.31 2.61 -1.12
C HIS A 329 20.01 2.56 -2.61
N TRP A 330 19.72 3.72 -3.19
CA TRP A 330 19.46 3.89 -4.60
C TRP A 330 20.69 4.42 -5.30
N ARG A 331 21.08 3.77 -6.39
CA ARG A 331 22.24 4.18 -7.18
C ARG A 331 21.79 4.69 -8.55
N ARG A 332 22.17 5.93 -8.86
CA ARG A 332 21.98 6.50 -10.20
C ARG A 332 22.88 5.81 -11.22
N ALA A 333 22.37 5.68 -12.43
CA ALA A 333 23.17 5.27 -13.57
C ALA A 333 24.29 6.30 -13.83
N GLN A 334 25.42 5.85 -14.36
CA GLN A 334 26.42 6.77 -14.87
C GLN A 334 25.90 7.39 -16.18
N ALA A 335 26.20 8.67 -16.43
CA ALA A 335 25.71 9.38 -17.61
C ALA A 335 26.11 8.74 -18.95
N SER A 336 27.20 7.95 -18.96
CA SER A 336 27.68 7.23 -20.13
C SER A 336 26.97 5.88 -20.38
N TRP A 337 26.09 5.44 -19.48
CA TRP A 337 25.36 4.18 -19.66
C TRP A 337 24.14 4.39 -20.56
N GLU A 338 23.81 3.41 -21.39
CA GLU A 338 22.59 3.47 -22.21
C GLU A 338 21.34 3.38 -21.33
N ASP A 339 21.38 2.54 -20.30
CA ASP A 339 20.32 2.43 -19.31
C ASP A 339 20.50 3.45 -18.18
N GLN A 340 19.65 4.47 -18.18
CA GLN A 340 19.63 5.55 -17.19
C GLN A 340 18.72 5.28 -15.98
N ARG A 341 18.16 4.07 -15.84
CA ARG A 341 17.30 3.73 -14.69
C ARG A 341 18.10 3.73 -13.39
N VAL A 342 17.46 4.15 -12.30
CA VAL A 342 17.99 4.00 -10.96
C VAL A 342 18.00 2.53 -10.57
N ARG A 343 19.08 2.07 -9.93
CA ARG A 343 19.23 0.69 -9.47
C ARG A 343 19.13 0.62 -7.97
N TRP A 344 18.33 -0.32 -7.49
CA TRP A 344 18.25 -0.62 -6.07
C TRP A 344 19.44 -1.48 -5.65
N ILE A 345 20.16 -1.06 -4.62
CA ILE A 345 21.13 -1.88 -3.93
C ILE A 345 20.49 -2.34 -2.62
N GLU A 346 20.18 -3.64 -2.54
CA GLU A 346 19.48 -4.22 -1.40
C GLU A 346 20.31 -4.16 -0.10
N PRO A 347 19.65 -4.08 1.07
CA PRO A 347 20.34 -4.18 2.35
C PRO A 347 21.08 -5.52 2.49
N TYR A 348 22.26 -5.50 3.09
CA TYR A 348 23.07 -6.71 3.30
C TYR A 348 23.79 -6.70 4.64
N TRP A 349 24.17 -7.90 5.12
CA TRP A 349 24.85 -8.08 6.39
C TRP A 349 26.37 -8.09 6.22
N LYS A 350 27.06 -7.14 6.86
CA LYS A 350 28.52 -7.05 6.87
C LYS A 350 29.08 -7.47 8.23
N GLY A 351 30.19 -8.20 8.23
CA GLY A 351 30.88 -8.70 9.42
C GLY A 351 31.20 -10.20 9.31
N PRO A 352 32.12 -10.72 10.15
CA PRO A 352 32.50 -12.13 10.14
C PRO A 352 31.33 -13.04 10.50
N ASP A 353 31.32 -14.24 9.94
CA ASP A 353 30.35 -15.27 10.30
C ASP A 353 30.64 -15.79 11.71
N MET A 354 29.62 -16.24 12.44
CA MET A 354 29.77 -16.71 13.83
C MET A 354 30.78 -17.85 13.95
N ALA A 355 30.84 -18.74 12.96
CA ALA A 355 31.84 -19.80 12.89
C ALA A 355 33.28 -19.26 12.86
N THR A 356 33.50 -18.11 12.19
CA THR A 356 34.83 -17.51 12.03
C THR A 356 35.34 -16.80 13.30
N VAL A 357 34.43 -16.41 14.20
CA VAL A 357 34.78 -15.75 15.47
C VAL A 357 35.15 -16.78 16.54
N VAL A 358 34.49 -17.94 16.56
CA VAL A 358 34.78 -19.04 17.49
C VAL A 358 36.13 -19.70 17.19
N GLU A 359 36.56 -19.76 15.93
CA GLU A 359 37.90 -20.27 15.58
C GLU A 359 39.07 -19.35 16.00
N ARG A 360 38.80 -18.12 16.44
CA ARG A 360 39.81 -17.18 16.93
C ARG A 360 39.90 -17.13 18.46
N GLU A 361 39.65 -18.25 19.15
CA GLU A 361 40.12 -18.37 20.52
C GLU A 361 41.65 -18.32 20.55
N TYR A 362 42.15 -17.29 21.23
CA TYR A 362 43.58 -17.00 21.38
C TYR A 362 44.32 -18.19 22.01
N VAL A 363 45.24 -18.79 21.26
CA VAL A 363 46.30 -19.61 21.84
C VAL A 363 47.22 -18.66 22.61
N LEU A 364 47.04 -18.57 23.92
CA LEU A 364 48.04 -18.04 24.83
C LEU A 364 49.28 -18.93 24.71
N LYS A 365 50.32 -18.44 24.02
CA LYS A 365 51.65 -19.05 24.08
C LYS A 365 52.12 -19.00 25.54
N LYS A 366 52.41 -20.18 26.09
CA LYS A 366 53.01 -20.37 27.42
C LYS A 366 54.39 -19.74 27.51
#